data_AF-A0A4R7CZZ1-F1
#
_entry.id   AF-A0A4R7CZZ1-F1
#
_cell.length_a   1.000
_cell.length_b   1.000
_cell.length_c   1.000
_cell.angle_alpha   90.00
_cell.angle_beta   90.00
_cell.angle_gamma   90.00
#
_symmetry.space_group_name_H-M   'P 1'
#
loop_
_entity.id
_entity.type
_entity.pdbx_description
1 polymer ?
#
loop_
_entity_poly.entity_id
_entity_poly.type
_entity_poly.pdbx_seq_one_letter_code
_entity_poly.pdbx_strand_id
1 'polypeptide(L)'
;MSGPKVVRIVTPQERQIIKDRWLSQLKHALKRTEDYAKKNNLLDNDLEKGLSDTHEHYANLSINDYLKIEREVPQQIEFLNVELKKLKKKVADKRTSDWERFRNLKSTHNELKALSFEKNIAFDAFNAPQSITNKNLETYQAQIDNLYELLQKSISKTDELSEEQLAMQERLSQGDSMLTVTAWKVKLEGTRSRLKKLENTLKEMHVHEMSQEKIQTLINRCGQLDSRQTNYDLQLDSLIIDAADFTKNELELRETREDLSNNLLLIETLGEDFKFVAQWKEKLQNSTLEDLIETAAKALKFYETTSENRIVEARGKAIKSALEKAGYTINDSMQTAWVENGRLVVKKATHSLYGIEIMSPTNLSRIQARVVADENRTNERSPSLDKNEEEIWCDNIDEIKTLFANENLEIIIDKMEEPGAIPLKEVPLNSGYAALNINIEKKRRS
;
A
#
# COMPACT_ATOMS: atom_id res chain seq x y z
N MET A 1 32.14 -33.78 2.31
CA MET A 1 31.59 -35.10 1.93
C MET A 1 30.13 -35.12 2.32
N SER A 2 29.18 -35.24 1.38
CA SER A 2 27.76 -35.17 1.73
C SER A 2 26.80 -35.71 0.66
N GLY A 3 25.93 -36.64 1.09
CA GLY A 3 24.75 -37.18 0.40
C GLY A 3 23.64 -36.14 0.13
N PRO A 4 22.34 -36.41 0.36
CA PRO A 4 21.24 -35.57 -0.12
C PRO A 4 21.39 -34.07 0.20
N LYS A 5 21.29 -33.22 -0.83
CA LYS A 5 21.45 -31.76 -0.69
C LYS A 5 20.17 -31.03 -1.07
N VAL A 6 19.80 -30.03 -0.27
CA VAL A 6 18.77 -29.03 -0.62
C VAL A 6 19.49 -27.74 -0.98
N VAL A 7 19.25 -27.23 -2.18
CA VAL A 7 19.95 -26.09 -2.77
C VAL A 7 18.95 -25.04 -3.26
N ARG A 8 19.17 -23.78 -2.95
CA ARG A 8 18.51 -22.64 -3.60
C ARG A 8 19.43 -22.07 -4.70
N ILE A 9 18.87 -21.86 -5.89
CA ILE A 9 19.56 -21.25 -7.02
C ILE A 9 19.04 -19.84 -7.20
N VAL A 10 19.95 -18.87 -7.20
CA VAL A 10 19.65 -17.47 -7.46
C VAL A 10 20.30 -17.06 -8.78
N THR A 11 19.47 -16.57 -9.72
CA THR A 11 19.93 -16.19 -11.07
C THR A 11 20.26 -14.70 -11.18
N PRO A 12 21.14 -14.28 -12.10
CA PRO A 12 21.33 -12.86 -12.41
C PRO A 12 20.02 -12.16 -12.77
N GLN A 13 19.12 -12.82 -13.50
CA GLN A 13 17.80 -12.28 -13.82
C GLN A 13 16.94 -12.09 -12.58
N GLU A 14 16.92 -13.04 -11.65
CA GLU A 14 16.22 -12.90 -10.36
C GLU A 14 16.76 -11.72 -9.56
N ARG A 15 18.09 -11.59 -9.45
CA ARG A 15 18.72 -10.46 -8.74
C ARG A 15 18.39 -9.11 -9.37
N GLN A 16 18.36 -9.04 -10.70
CA GLN A 16 17.96 -7.84 -11.44
C GLN A 16 16.50 -7.49 -11.18
N ILE A 17 15.58 -8.46 -11.27
CA ILE A 17 14.14 -8.25 -11.00
C ILE A 17 13.93 -7.76 -9.56
N ILE A 18 14.60 -8.36 -8.58
CA ILE A 18 14.54 -7.95 -7.16
C ILE A 18 15.03 -6.51 -7.01
N LYS A 19 16.19 -6.18 -7.61
CA LYS A 19 16.75 -4.82 -7.58
C LYS A 19 15.79 -3.81 -8.20
N ASP A 20 15.31 -4.06 -9.41
CA ASP A 20 14.47 -3.12 -10.15
C ASP A 20 13.13 -2.89 -9.45
N ARG A 21 12.55 -3.94 -8.86
CA ARG A 21 11.36 -3.85 -8.01
C ARG A 21 11.56 -2.88 -6.86
N TRP A 22 12.56 -3.13 -6.03
CA TRP A 22 12.80 -2.34 -4.82
C TRP A 22 13.22 -0.91 -5.14
N LEU A 23 14.10 -0.72 -6.12
CA LEU A 23 14.53 0.64 -6.52
C LEU A 23 13.40 1.45 -7.14
N SER A 24 12.50 0.83 -7.90
CA SER A 24 11.34 1.52 -8.46
C SER A 24 10.35 1.94 -7.37
N GLN A 25 10.09 1.05 -6.41
CA GLN A 25 9.25 1.39 -5.25
C GLN A 25 9.87 2.51 -4.40
N LEU A 26 11.18 2.46 -4.17
CA LEU A 26 11.89 3.51 -3.45
C LEU A 26 11.82 4.84 -4.19
N LYS A 27 12.07 4.84 -5.50
CA LYS A 27 11.98 6.04 -6.35
C LYS A 27 10.58 6.65 -6.30
N HIS A 28 9.54 5.81 -6.32
CA HIS A 28 8.17 6.28 -6.16
C HIS A 28 7.93 6.90 -4.78
N ALA A 29 8.37 6.25 -3.70
CA ALA A 29 8.22 6.76 -2.33
C ALA A 29 8.95 8.11 -2.13
N LEU A 30 10.15 8.25 -2.68
CA LEU A 30 10.92 9.50 -2.68
C LEU A 30 10.17 10.60 -3.42
N LYS A 31 9.78 10.34 -4.68
CA LYS A 31 9.06 11.32 -5.51
C LYS A 31 7.72 11.72 -4.88
N ARG A 32 6.96 10.77 -4.33
CA ARG A 32 5.71 11.04 -3.63
C ARG A 32 5.92 11.98 -2.44
N THR A 33 6.98 11.76 -1.67
CA THR A 33 7.29 12.60 -0.50
C THR A 33 7.72 14.00 -0.93
N GLU A 34 8.55 14.09 -1.96
CA GLU A 34 8.98 15.35 -2.57
C GLU A 34 7.80 16.15 -3.14
N ASP A 35 6.95 15.53 -3.97
CA ASP A 35 5.78 16.15 -4.59
C ASP A 35 4.80 16.64 -3.51
N TYR A 36 4.60 15.87 -2.44
CA TYR A 36 3.75 16.27 -1.31
C TYR A 36 4.34 17.47 -0.54
N ALA A 37 5.65 17.47 -0.29
CA ALA A 37 6.34 18.57 0.38
C ALA A 37 6.31 19.86 -0.47
N LYS A 38 6.58 19.74 -1.78
CA LYS A 38 6.51 20.85 -2.74
C LYS A 38 5.10 21.44 -2.82
N LYS A 39 4.08 20.59 -2.98
CA LYS A 39 2.67 21.03 -3.06
C LYS A 39 2.24 21.85 -1.84
N ASN A 40 2.75 21.52 -0.65
CA ASN A 40 2.39 22.16 0.61
C ASN A 40 3.39 23.21 1.11
N ASN A 41 4.41 23.57 0.31
CA ASN A 41 5.50 24.48 0.68
C ASN A 41 6.20 24.07 1.99
N LEU A 42 6.41 22.78 2.19
CA LEU A 42 7.12 22.18 3.33
C LEU A 42 8.46 21.54 2.92
N LEU A 43 8.93 21.82 1.70
CA LEU A 43 10.23 21.34 1.24
C LEU A 43 11.32 22.20 1.89
N ASP A 44 12.04 21.59 2.83
CA ASP A 44 13.23 22.17 3.45
C ASP A 44 14.49 21.71 2.68
N ASN A 45 15.54 22.52 2.68
CA ASN A 45 16.81 22.20 2.03
C ASN A 45 17.42 20.89 2.56
N ASP A 46 17.27 20.63 3.87
CA ASP A 46 17.75 19.41 4.50
C ASP A 46 16.97 18.17 4.01
N LEU A 47 15.66 18.31 3.81
CA LEU A 47 14.81 17.23 3.32
C LEU A 47 15.06 16.97 1.82
N GLU A 48 15.18 18.02 1.01
CA GLU A 48 15.52 17.88 -0.41
C GLU A 48 16.87 17.19 -0.60
N LYS A 49 17.89 17.61 0.16
CA LYS A 49 19.21 16.98 0.14
C LYS A 49 19.15 15.52 0.61
N GLY A 50 18.45 15.24 1.71
CA GLY A 50 18.31 13.87 2.23
C GLY A 50 17.62 12.92 1.24
N LEU A 51 16.59 13.40 0.51
CA LEU A 51 15.93 12.62 -0.53
C LEU A 51 16.86 12.36 -1.73
N SER A 52 17.63 13.36 -2.15
CA SER A 52 18.61 13.23 -3.25
C SER A 52 19.74 12.27 -2.90
N ASP A 53 20.37 12.44 -1.73
CA ASP A 53 21.44 11.58 -1.22
C ASP A 53 20.96 10.11 -1.10
N THR A 54 19.73 9.90 -0.63
CA THR A 54 19.11 8.56 -0.57
C THR A 54 18.94 7.97 -1.97
N HIS A 55 18.45 8.76 -2.94
CA HIS A 55 18.29 8.28 -4.31
C HIS A 55 19.62 7.85 -4.91
N GLU A 56 20.66 8.68 -4.78
CA GLU A 56 21.98 8.43 -5.33
C GLU A 56 22.65 7.21 -4.67
N HIS A 57 22.54 7.07 -3.35
CA HIS A 57 23.11 5.95 -2.62
C HIS A 57 22.62 4.59 -3.15
N TYR A 58 21.31 4.43 -3.31
CA TYR A 58 20.71 3.17 -3.75
C TYR A 58 20.76 2.98 -5.27
N ALA A 59 20.79 4.06 -6.06
CA ALA A 59 20.95 3.97 -7.52
C ALA A 59 22.33 3.41 -7.93
N ASN A 60 23.38 3.71 -7.16
CA ASN A 60 24.75 3.27 -7.42
C ASN A 60 25.05 1.82 -7.01
N LEU A 61 24.10 1.11 -6.37
CA LEU A 61 24.30 -0.28 -5.95
C LEU A 61 24.33 -1.26 -7.13
N SER A 62 25.17 -2.28 -7.03
CA SER A 62 25.28 -3.32 -8.05
C SER A 62 24.19 -4.39 -7.92
N ILE A 63 23.98 -5.19 -8.96
CA ILE A 63 23.12 -6.38 -8.94
C ILE A 63 23.57 -7.37 -7.86
N ASN A 64 24.88 -7.40 -7.58
CA ASN A 64 25.44 -8.29 -6.55
C ASN A 64 25.03 -7.89 -5.12
N ASP A 65 24.60 -6.65 -4.91
CA ASP A 65 24.14 -6.15 -3.60
C ASP A 65 22.65 -6.42 -3.33
N TYR A 66 22.01 -7.32 -4.10
CA TYR A 66 20.57 -7.58 -4.03
C TYR A 66 20.08 -7.94 -2.61
N LEU A 67 20.85 -8.71 -1.83
CA LEU A 67 20.51 -9.05 -0.45
C LEU A 67 20.49 -7.82 0.46
N LYS A 68 21.43 -6.89 0.24
CA LYS A 68 21.48 -5.62 0.96
C LYS A 68 20.27 -4.77 0.58
N ILE A 69 19.95 -4.69 -0.72
CA ILE A 69 18.78 -3.98 -1.25
C ILE A 69 17.49 -4.53 -0.64
N GLU A 70 17.29 -5.85 -0.68
CA GLU A 70 16.09 -6.53 -0.18
C GLU A 70 15.88 -6.34 1.34
N ARG A 71 16.96 -6.09 2.09
CA ARG A 71 16.87 -5.82 3.53
C ARG A 71 16.68 -4.33 3.85
N GLU A 72 17.45 -3.46 3.21
CA GLU A 72 17.55 -2.04 3.61
C GLU A 72 16.53 -1.16 2.91
N VAL A 73 16.22 -1.41 1.63
CA VAL A 73 15.26 -0.59 0.88
C VAL A 73 13.84 -0.63 1.47
N PRO A 74 13.28 -1.78 1.89
CA PRO A 74 11.98 -1.79 2.55
C PRO A 74 11.94 -0.97 3.84
N GLN A 75 13.03 -1.00 4.62
CA GLN A 75 13.15 -0.20 5.84
C GLN A 75 13.19 1.29 5.51
N GLN A 76 13.91 1.67 4.44
CA GLN A 76 13.95 3.03 3.97
C GLN A 76 12.59 3.51 3.44
N ILE A 77 11.85 2.66 2.71
CA ILE A 77 10.48 2.96 2.28
C ILE A 77 9.58 3.18 3.50
N GLU A 78 9.69 2.35 4.54
CA GLU A 78 8.90 2.54 5.76
C GLU A 78 9.28 3.83 6.50
N PHE A 79 10.57 4.17 6.56
CA PHE A 79 11.01 5.46 7.07
C PHE A 79 10.40 6.63 6.30
N LEU A 80 10.41 6.58 4.96
CA LEU A 80 9.78 7.61 4.11
C LEU A 80 8.26 7.67 4.31
N ASN A 81 7.58 6.54 4.49
CA ASN A 81 6.16 6.51 4.81
C ASN A 81 5.86 7.18 6.16
N VAL A 82 6.70 6.95 7.18
CA VAL A 82 6.61 7.62 8.48
C VAL A 82 6.84 9.12 8.33
N GLU A 83 7.85 9.53 7.56
CA GLU A 83 8.13 10.96 7.34
C GLU A 83 7.00 11.65 6.57
N LEU A 84 6.46 10.99 5.54
CA LEU A 84 5.28 11.45 4.83
C LEU A 84 4.07 11.58 5.76
N LYS A 85 3.86 10.65 6.70
CA LYS A 85 2.81 10.75 7.73
C LYS A 85 3.03 11.97 8.63
N LYS A 86 4.27 12.28 9.03
CA LYS A 86 4.58 13.49 9.81
C LYS A 86 4.29 14.77 9.02
N LEU A 87 4.68 14.82 7.74
CA LEU A 87 4.37 15.95 6.87
C LEU A 87 2.86 16.12 6.72
N LYS A 88 2.13 15.03 6.44
CA LYS A 88 0.66 15.02 6.40
C LYS A 88 0.04 15.53 7.70
N LYS A 89 0.58 15.14 8.86
CA LYS A 89 0.15 15.63 10.17
C LYS A 89 0.37 17.14 10.33
N LYS A 90 1.56 17.66 9.99
CA LYS A 90 1.84 19.11 10.05
C LYS A 90 0.86 19.92 9.19
N VAL A 91 0.58 19.43 7.98
CA VAL A 91 -0.41 20.06 7.09
C VAL A 91 -1.82 19.97 7.69
N ALA A 92 -2.20 18.81 8.23
CA ALA A 92 -3.50 18.60 8.87
C ALA A 92 -3.70 19.49 10.10
N ASP A 93 -2.67 19.68 10.93
CA ASP A 93 -2.69 20.56 12.10
C ASP A 93 -2.89 22.02 11.68
N LYS A 94 -2.17 22.48 10.63
CA LYS A 94 -2.34 23.83 10.08
C LYS A 94 -3.78 24.03 9.55
N ARG A 95 -4.28 23.11 8.74
CA ARG A 95 -5.66 23.19 8.21
C ARG A 95 -6.73 23.09 9.27
N THR A 96 -6.47 22.31 10.32
CA THR A 96 -7.32 22.27 11.50
C THR A 96 -7.42 23.65 12.14
N SER A 97 -6.30 24.35 12.30
CA SER A 97 -6.29 25.71 12.85
C SER A 97 -7.00 26.71 11.93
N ASP A 98 -6.83 26.59 10.61
CA ASP A 98 -7.51 27.43 9.62
C ASP A 98 -9.03 27.21 9.66
N TRP A 99 -9.47 25.95 9.80
CA TRP A 99 -10.88 25.59 9.95
C TRP A 99 -11.48 26.12 11.26
N GLU A 100 -10.76 26.00 12.37
CA GLU A 100 -11.21 26.52 13.68
C GLU A 100 -11.31 28.05 13.65
N ARG A 101 -10.34 28.74 13.03
CA ARG A 101 -10.41 30.18 12.78
C ARG A 101 -11.62 30.54 11.94
N PHE A 102 -11.84 29.84 10.82
CA PHE A 102 -13.03 30.04 9.98
C PHE A 102 -14.33 29.88 10.77
N ARG A 103 -14.43 28.81 11.56
CA ARG A 103 -15.61 28.52 12.39
C ARG A 103 -15.87 29.65 13.38
N ASN A 104 -14.85 30.11 14.09
CA ASN A 104 -14.97 31.17 15.09
C ASN A 104 -15.40 32.50 14.44
N LEU A 105 -14.76 32.86 13.31
CA LEU A 105 -15.14 34.06 12.55
C LEU A 105 -16.58 33.97 12.04
N LYS A 106 -17.00 32.81 11.53
CA LYS A 106 -18.38 32.62 11.05
C LYS A 106 -19.42 32.71 12.18
N SER A 107 -19.13 32.15 13.36
CA SER A 107 -20.01 32.29 14.54
C SER A 107 -20.14 33.76 14.94
N THR A 108 -19.01 34.44 15.06
CA THR A 108 -18.94 35.87 15.40
C THR A 108 -19.71 36.72 14.40
N HIS A 109 -19.52 36.48 13.09
CA HIS A 109 -20.26 37.18 12.04
C HIS A 109 -21.77 36.98 12.16
N ASN A 110 -22.24 35.75 12.43
CA ASN A 110 -23.67 35.47 12.58
C ASN A 110 -24.27 36.17 13.81
N GLU A 111 -23.54 36.19 14.93
CA GLU A 111 -23.95 36.86 16.17
C GLU A 111 -24.01 38.38 15.97
N LEU A 112 -22.97 38.99 15.40
CA LEU A 112 -22.94 40.42 15.11
C LEU A 112 -24.02 40.82 14.10
N LYS A 113 -24.26 39.99 13.08
CA LYS A 113 -25.33 40.21 12.11
C LYS A 113 -26.72 40.20 12.79
N ALA A 114 -26.97 39.25 13.69
CA ALA A 114 -28.22 39.20 14.44
C ALA A 114 -28.40 40.44 15.33
N LEU A 115 -27.35 40.86 16.04
CA LEU A 115 -27.35 42.06 16.89
C LEU A 115 -27.56 43.35 16.07
N SER A 116 -26.91 43.47 14.91
CA SER A 116 -27.09 44.61 14.02
C SER A 116 -28.52 44.71 13.48
N PHE A 117 -29.16 43.58 13.17
CA PHE A 117 -30.58 43.58 12.80
C PHE A 117 -31.49 44.00 13.96
N GLU A 118 -31.23 43.52 15.17
CA GLU A 118 -32.01 43.89 16.37
C GLU A 118 -31.89 45.39 16.68
N LYS A 119 -30.68 45.96 16.53
CA LYS A 119 -30.40 47.38 16.75
C LYS A 119 -30.66 48.27 15.53
N ASN A 120 -31.15 47.68 14.43
CA ASN A 120 -31.46 48.36 13.17
C ASN A 120 -30.30 49.20 12.61
N ILE A 121 -29.07 48.67 12.72
CA ILE A 121 -27.85 49.32 12.25
C ILE A 121 -27.62 48.92 10.79
N ALA A 122 -27.52 49.92 9.90
CA ALA A 122 -27.18 49.69 8.50
C ALA A 122 -25.68 49.35 8.37
N PHE A 123 -25.38 48.22 7.73
CA PHE A 123 -24.03 47.82 7.36
C PHE A 123 -24.04 47.13 5.99
N ASP A 124 -22.90 47.16 5.30
CA ASP A 124 -22.74 46.46 4.02
C ASP A 124 -22.72 44.95 4.25
N ALA A 125 -23.71 44.24 3.70
CA ALA A 125 -23.79 42.80 3.85
C ALA A 125 -22.65 42.10 3.10
N PHE A 126 -21.87 41.29 3.82
CA PHE A 126 -20.87 40.39 3.24
C PHE A 126 -21.14 38.94 3.64
N ASN A 127 -20.57 38.01 2.87
CA ASN A 127 -20.74 36.58 3.07
C ASN A 127 -19.45 35.95 3.57
N ALA A 128 -19.58 34.78 4.23
CA ALA A 128 -18.42 33.97 4.56
C ALA A 128 -17.65 33.55 3.29
N PRO A 129 -16.31 33.46 3.36
CA PRO A 129 -15.51 33.11 2.20
C PRO A 129 -15.82 31.69 1.71
N GLN A 130 -15.91 31.51 0.38
CA GLN A 130 -16.14 30.21 -0.25
C GLN A 130 -14.91 29.30 -0.22
N SER A 131 -13.71 29.88 -0.12
CA SER A 131 -12.45 29.14 -0.04
C SER A 131 -11.71 29.53 1.24
N ILE A 132 -11.43 28.54 2.08
CA ILE A 132 -10.74 28.71 3.36
C ILE A 132 -9.24 28.77 3.09
N THR A 133 -8.73 29.98 2.87
CA THR A 133 -7.30 30.28 2.71
C THR A 133 -6.92 31.39 3.67
N ASN A 134 -5.64 31.46 4.08
CA ASN A 134 -5.18 32.48 5.03
C ASN A 134 -5.55 33.91 4.60
N LYS A 135 -5.34 34.24 3.33
CA LYS A 135 -5.67 35.57 2.77
C LYS A 135 -7.17 35.88 2.86
N ASN A 136 -8.02 34.89 2.57
CA ASN A 136 -9.47 35.07 2.66
C ASN A 136 -9.92 35.17 4.12
N LEU A 137 -9.30 34.42 5.04
CA LEU A 137 -9.61 34.48 6.47
C LEU A 137 -9.18 35.82 7.08
N GLU A 138 -8.04 36.38 6.67
CA GLU A 138 -7.60 37.72 7.09
C GLU A 138 -8.55 38.81 6.59
N THR A 139 -8.96 38.74 5.32
CA THR A 139 -9.92 39.68 4.75
C THR A 139 -11.27 39.59 5.47
N TYR A 140 -11.73 38.37 5.74
CA TYR A 140 -12.99 38.12 6.44
C TYR A 140 -12.95 38.59 7.89
N GLN A 141 -11.82 38.40 8.58
CA GLN A 141 -11.62 38.94 9.92
C GLN A 141 -11.67 40.47 9.93
N ALA A 142 -10.98 41.15 9.01
CA ALA A 142 -11.00 42.61 8.93
C ALA A 142 -12.43 43.17 8.69
N GLN A 143 -13.25 42.46 7.90
CA GLN A 143 -14.66 42.81 7.70
C GLN A 143 -15.50 42.65 8.97
N ILE A 144 -15.27 41.57 9.73
CA ILE A 144 -15.92 41.32 11.02
C ILE A 144 -15.52 42.38 12.05
N ASP A 145 -14.24 42.72 12.14
CA ASP A 145 -13.72 43.73 13.06
C ASP A 145 -14.33 45.11 12.78
N ASN A 146 -14.49 45.48 11.51
CA ASN A 146 -15.18 46.71 11.12
C ASN A 146 -16.66 46.70 11.55
N LEU A 147 -17.36 45.59 11.36
CA LEU A 147 -18.75 45.44 11.79
C LEU A 147 -18.87 45.56 13.32
N TYR A 148 -17.93 44.96 14.05
CA TYR A 148 -17.83 45.09 15.50
C TYR A 148 -17.58 46.54 15.93
N GLU A 149 -16.66 47.26 15.28
CA GLU A 149 -16.43 48.68 15.57
C GLU A 149 -17.66 49.56 15.31
N LEU A 150 -18.41 49.30 14.23
CA LEU A 150 -19.66 50.01 13.92
C LEU A 150 -20.71 49.78 15.01
N LEU A 151 -20.87 48.53 15.44
CA LEU A 151 -21.74 48.17 16.57
C LEU A 151 -21.31 48.89 17.85
N GLN A 152 -20.02 48.84 18.20
CA GLN A 152 -19.52 49.48 19.40
C GLN A 152 -19.75 51.00 19.40
N LYS A 153 -19.52 51.67 18.26
CA LYS A 153 -19.78 53.11 18.09
C LYS A 153 -21.27 53.47 18.19
N SER A 154 -22.16 52.56 17.79
CA SER A 154 -23.60 52.76 17.89
C SER A 154 -24.14 52.59 19.32
N ILE A 155 -23.65 51.59 20.05
CA ILE A 155 -24.05 51.28 21.43
C ILE A 155 -23.54 52.37 22.39
N SER A 156 -22.32 52.86 22.17
CA SER A 156 -21.71 53.92 22.99
C SER A 156 -22.46 55.27 22.92
N LYS A 157 -23.42 55.44 21.99
CA LYS A 157 -24.26 56.63 21.90
C LYS A 157 -25.61 56.50 22.62
N THR A 158 -25.97 55.31 23.10
CA THR A 158 -27.33 55.01 23.61
C THR A 158 -27.40 54.54 25.07
N ASP A 159 -26.28 54.26 25.74
CA ASP A 159 -26.32 53.63 27.07
C ASP A 159 -26.32 54.66 28.22
N GLU A 160 -27.52 55.15 28.57
CA GLU A 160 -27.95 55.19 29.96
C GLU A 160 -29.05 54.13 30.12
N LEU A 161 -28.81 53.13 30.98
CA LEU A 161 -29.78 52.07 31.27
C LEU A 161 -31.09 52.68 31.79
N SER A 162 -32.22 52.35 31.18
CA SER A 162 -33.51 52.83 31.68
C SER A 162 -33.90 52.11 32.98
N GLU A 163 -34.64 52.77 33.86
CA GLU A 163 -35.11 52.19 35.13
C GLU A 163 -35.92 50.90 34.93
N GLU A 164 -36.62 50.77 33.80
CA GLU A 164 -37.38 49.56 33.45
C GLU A 164 -36.46 48.36 33.15
N GLN A 165 -35.28 48.59 32.59
CA GLN A 165 -34.29 47.54 32.29
C GLN A 165 -33.59 47.05 33.56
N LEU A 166 -33.31 47.95 34.50
CA LEU A 166 -32.80 47.60 35.84
C LEU A 166 -33.83 46.77 36.61
N ALA A 167 -35.11 47.16 36.58
CA ALA A 167 -36.19 46.41 37.22
C ALA A 167 -36.42 45.03 36.57
N MET A 168 -36.26 44.92 35.25
CA MET A 168 -36.37 43.64 34.54
C MET A 168 -35.19 42.71 34.82
N GLN A 169 -33.96 43.24 34.93
CA GLN A 169 -32.78 42.49 35.35
C GLN A 169 -32.96 41.90 36.76
N GLU A 170 -33.52 42.68 37.68
CA GLU A 170 -33.79 42.25 39.05
C GLU A 170 -34.86 41.15 39.09
N ARG A 171 -35.92 41.26 38.27
CA ARG A 171 -36.95 40.20 38.13
C ARG A 171 -36.41 38.90 37.52
N LEU A 172 -35.51 38.98 36.54
CA LEU A 172 -34.87 37.80 35.95
C LEU A 172 -33.89 37.12 36.92
N SER A 173 -33.24 37.90 37.80
CA SER A 173 -32.37 37.36 38.86
C SER A 173 -33.13 36.56 39.93
N GLN A 174 -34.45 36.78 40.06
CA GLN A 174 -35.33 36.11 41.03
C GLN A 174 -35.87 34.75 40.55
N GLY A 175 -35.53 34.31 39.35
CA GLY A 175 -35.60 32.88 38.98
C GLY A 175 -36.95 32.36 38.47
N ASP A 176 -37.90 33.22 38.09
CA ASP A 176 -39.14 32.79 37.45
C ASP A 176 -38.90 32.39 35.98
N SER A 177 -38.71 31.10 35.72
CA SER A 177 -38.79 30.56 34.35
C SER A 177 -39.54 29.23 34.31
N MET A 178 -40.59 29.19 33.46
CA MET A 178 -41.50 28.06 33.22
C MET A 178 -40.89 26.90 32.40
N LEU A 179 -39.57 26.71 32.42
CA LEU A 179 -38.88 25.56 31.83
C LEU A 179 -37.64 25.29 32.68
N THR A 180 -37.59 24.16 33.39
CA THR A 180 -36.38 23.77 34.12
C THR A 180 -35.20 23.67 33.16
N VAL A 181 -34.13 24.44 33.43
CA VAL A 181 -32.89 24.52 32.65
C VAL A 181 -32.33 23.14 32.29
N THR A 182 -32.56 22.14 33.14
CA THR A 182 -32.20 20.73 32.92
C THR A 182 -32.95 20.08 31.76
N ALA A 183 -34.27 20.27 31.64
CA ALA A 183 -35.08 19.73 30.56
C ALA A 183 -34.75 20.40 29.20
N TRP A 184 -34.41 21.69 29.22
CA TRP A 184 -33.93 22.41 28.04
C TRP A 184 -32.53 21.95 27.60
N LYS A 185 -31.61 21.72 28.55
CA LYS A 185 -30.26 21.18 28.26
C LYS A 185 -30.30 19.82 27.59
N VAL A 186 -31.13 18.88 28.05
CA VAL A 186 -31.20 17.52 27.48
C VAL A 186 -31.63 17.54 26.01
N LYS A 187 -32.60 18.39 25.65
CA LYS A 187 -33.05 18.53 24.26
C LYS A 187 -31.99 19.21 23.37
N LEU A 188 -31.19 20.12 23.93
CA LEU A 188 -30.06 20.77 23.25
C LEU A 188 -28.85 19.86 23.04
N GLU A 189 -28.54 18.97 23.99
CA GLU A 189 -27.37 18.08 23.92
C GLU A 189 -27.43 17.12 22.73
N GLY A 190 -28.61 16.57 22.43
CA GLY A 190 -28.82 15.67 21.29
C GLY A 190 -28.57 16.35 19.93
N THR A 191 -29.09 17.57 19.74
CA THR A 191 -28.92 18.33 18.49
C THR A 191 -27.49 18.89 18.33
N ARG A 192 -26.88 19.37 19.43
CA ARG A 192 -25.48 19.81 19.44
C ARG A 192 -24.51 18.67 19.11
N SER A 193 -24.82 17.45 19.54
CA SER A 193 -24.01 16.26 19.22
C SER A 193 -23.98 15.96 17.72
N ARG A 194 -25.12 16.02 17.03
CA ARG A 194 -25.18 15.75 15.59
C ARG A 194 -24.56 16.86 14.74
N LEU A 195 -24.82 18.13 15.06
CA LEU A 195 -24.15 19.26 14.41
C LEU A 195 -22.63 19.15 14.56
N LYS A 196 -22.15 18.79 15.75
CA LYS A 196 -20.72 18.56 15.99
C LYS A 196 -20.17 17.41 15.14
N LYS A 197 -20.95 16.34 14.92
CA LYS A 197 -20.55 15.25 14.00
C LYS A 197 -20.40 15.76 12.56
N LEU A 198 -21.39 16.48 12.03
CA LEU A 198 -21.32 17.06 10.70
C LEU A 198 -20.13 18.00 10.55
N GLU A 199 -19.90 18.86 11.55
CA GLU A 199 -18.75 19.76 11.57
C GLU A 199 -17.42 19.01 11.59
N ASN A 200 -17.31 17.91 12.33
CA ASN A 200 -16.12 17.07 12.35
C ASN A 200 -15.88 16.43 10.98
N THR A 201 -16.93 15.92 10.30
CA THR A 201 -16.80 15.37 8.95
C THR A 201 -16.39 16.44 7.94
N LEU A 202 -16.95 17.66 8.02
CA LEU A 202 -16.54 18.76 7.15
C LEU A 202 -15.09 19.21 7.41
N LYS A 203 -14.67 19.22 8.68
CA LYS A 203 -13.26 19.46 9.07
C LYS A 203 -12.35 18.40 8.45
N GLU A 204 -12.72 17.13 8.53
CA GLU A 204 -11.99 16.02 7.92
C GLU A 204 -11.87 16.20 6.40
N MET A 205 -12.97 16.51 5.71
CA MET A 205 -12.97 16.81 4.27
C MET A 205 -11.99 17.96 3.91
N HIS A 206 -11.98 19.03 4.71
CA HIS A 206 -11.07 20.16 4.51
C HIS A 206 -9.60 19.76 4.74
N VAL A 207 -9.32 19.03 5.82
CA VAL A 207 -7.98 18.52 6.15
C VAL A 207 -7.42 17.65 5.01
N HIS A 208 -8.26 16.80 4.40
CA HIS A 208 -7.88 15.88 3.33
C HIS A 208 -7.83 16.50 1.92
N GLU A 209 -7.95 17.83 1.76
CA GLU A 209 -7.93 18.54 0.47
C GLU A 209 -9.04 18.11 -0.48
N MET A 210 -10.22 17.81 0.05
CA MET A 210 -11.36 17.51 -0.80
C MET A 210 -11.87 18.77 -1.51
N SER A 211 -12.69 18.58 -2.55
CA SER A 211 -13.25 19.68 -3.34
C SER A 211 -13.94 20.72 -2.44
N GLN A 212 -13.42 21.95 -2.48
CA GLN A 212 -13.98 23.08 -1.72
C GLN A 212 -15.42 23.38 -2.14
N GLU A 213 -15.78 23.13 -3.41
CA GLU A 213 -17.14 23.30 -3.91
C GLU A 213 -18.12 22.36 -3.21
N LYS A 214 -17.71 21.10 -2.99
CA LYS A 214 -18.55 20.10 -2.31
C LYS A 214 -18.70 20.44 -0.82
N ILE A 215 -17.62 20.86 -0.16
CA ILE A 215 -17.64 21.36 1.22
C ILE A 215 -18.60 22.54 1.33
N GLN A 216 -18.50 23.52 0.43
CA GLN A 216 -19.37 24.70 0.43
C GLN A 216 -20.84 24.33 0.15
N THR A 217 -21.09 23.37 -0.73
CA THR A 217 -22.45 22.86 -1.00
C THR A 217 -23.08 22.27 0.26
N LEU A 218 -22.32 21.47 1.02
CA LEU A 218 -22.79 20.90 2.29
C LEU A 218 -22.99 21.99 3.37
N ILE A 219 -22.09 22.96 3.45
CA ILE A 219 -22.24 24.12 4.33
C ILE A 219 -23.50 24.93 4.00
N ASN A 220 -23.77 25.16 2.71
CA ASN A 220 -24.96 25.89 2.25
C ASN A 220 -26.24 25.11 2.57
N ARG A 221 -26.27 23.80 2.29
CA ARG A 221 -27.40 22.92 2.67
C ARG A 221 -27.65 22.95 4.17
N CYS A 222 -26.60 22.89 4.99
CA CYS A 222 -26.72 23.00 6.44
C CYS A 222 -27.30 24.37 6.88
N GLY A 223 -26.93 25.46 6.22
CA GLY A 223 -27.44 26.80 6.51
C GLY A 223 -28.90 27.03 6.11
N GLN A 224 -29.44 26.19 5.22
CA GLN A 224 -30.86 26.23 4.80
C GLN A 224 -31.77 25.41 5.73
N LEU A 225 -31.20 24.60 6.64
CA LEU A 225 -31.98 23.82 7.58
C LEU A 225 -32.57 24.72 8.67
N ASP A 226 -33.89 24.61 8.86
CA ASP A 226 -34.57 25.30 9.96
C ASP A 226 -34.79 24.33 11.12
N SER A 227 -34.19 24.65 12.27
CA SER A 227 -34.34 23.93 13.54
C SER A 227 -35.79 23.77 14.02
N ARG A 228 -36.73 24.54 13.45
CA ARG A 228 -38.16 24.49 13.77
C ARG A 228 -38.93 23.42 12.98
N GLN A 229 -38.31 22.82 11.96
CA GLN A 229 -38.94 21.79 11.13
C GLN A 229 -38.89 20.41 11.80
N THR A 230 -39.97 19.64 11.68
CA THR A 230 -40.10 18.30 12.29
C THR A 230 -39.08 17.29 11.75
N ASN A 231 -38.60 17.48 10.52
CA ASN A 231 -37.64 16.59 9.84
C ASN A 231 -36.18 17.06 9.97
N TYR A 232 -35.89 18.07 10.79
CA TYR A 232 -34.54 18.65 10.94
C TYR A 232 -33.48 17.59 11.27
N ASP A 233 -33.74 16.74 12.28
CA ASP A 233 -32.79 15.70 12.70
C ASP A 233 -32.54 14.67 11.58
N LEU A 234 -33.58 14.30 10.83
CA LEU A 234 -33.46 13.35 9.71
C LEU A 234 -32.66 13.95 8.54
N GLN A 235 -32.91 15.21 8.20
CA GLN A 235 -32.17 15.92 7.16
C GLN A 235 -30.70 16.08 7.54
N LEU A 236 -30.43 16.31 8.83
CA LEU A 236 -29.08 16.44 9.34
C LEU A 236 -28.34 15.10 9.36
N ASP A 237 -29.01 14.01 9.75
CA ASP A 237 -28.46 12.65 9.66
C ASP A 237 -28.18 12.27 8.18
N SER A 238 -29.04 12.64 7.24
CA SER A 238 -28.80 12.46 5.79
C SER A 238 -27.58 13.26 5.31
N LEU A 239 -27.38 14.50 5.76
CA LEU A 239 -26.20 15.29 5.42
C LEU A 239 -24.91 14.68 5.99
N ILE A 240 -24.96 14.12 7.20
CA ILE A 240 -23.81 13.43 7.80
C ILE A 240 -23.43 12.22 6.97
N ILE A 241 -24.41 11.42 6.54
CA ILE A 241 -24.18 10.25 5.68
C ILE A 241 -23.61 10.69 4.33
N ASP A 242 -24.23 11.66 3.65
CA ASP A 242 -23.75 12.20 2.38
C ASP A 242 -22.28 12.66 2.46
N ALA A 243 -21.91 13.35 3.55
CA ALA A 243 -20.56 13.85 3.77
C ALA A 243 -19.58 12.71 4.07
N ALA A 244 -19.97 11.76 4.92
CA ALA A 244 -19.14 10.62 5.30
C ALA A 244 -18.88 9.68 4.11
N ASP A 245 -19.92 9.36 3.33
CA ASP A 245 -19.80 8.50 2.15
C ASP A 245 -18.93 9.15 1.07
N PHE A 246 -19.09 10.45 0.84
CA PHE A 246 -18.22 11.19 -0.07
C PHE A 246 -16.76 11.18 0.42
N THR A 247 -16.54 11.40 1.71
CA THR A 247 -15.20 11.41 2.31
C THR A 247 -14.52 10.05 2.13
N LYS A 248 -15.24 8.98 2.47
CA LYS A 248 -14.77 7.61 2.34
C LYS A 248 -14.42 7.26 0.90
N ASN A 249 -15.34 7.53 -0.04
CA ASN A 249 -15.13 7.22 -1.45
C ASN A 249 -13.93 7.97 -2.05
N GLU A 250 -13.74 9.25 -1.72
CA GLU A 250 -12.59 10.03 -2.21
C GLU A 250 -11.24 9.55 -1.63
N LEU A 251 -11.21 9.13 -0.36
CA LEU A 251 -10.02 8.54 0.25
C LEU A 251 -9.68 7.21 -0.41
N GLU A 252 -10.65 6.31 -0.56
CA GLU A 252 -10.47 5.01 -1.22
C GLU A 252 -10.04 5.18 -2.69
N LEU A 253 -10.62 6.15 -3.41
CA LEU A 253 -10.20 6.50 -4.77
C LEU A 253 -8.75 6.96 -4.83
N ARG A 254 -8.31 7.79 -3.87
CA ARG A 254 -6.94 8.29 -3.82
C ARG A 254 -5.95 7.17 -3.53
N GLU A 255 -6.23 6.32 -2.56
CA GLU A 255 -5.39 5.17 -2.22
C GLU A 255 -5.29 4.19 -3.41
N THR A 256 -6.43 3.84 -4.02
CA THR A 256 -6.45 2.91 -5.16
C THR A 256 -5.71 3.47 -6.37
N ARG A 257 -5.78 4.79 -6.63
CA ARG A 257 -5.00 5.45 -7.69
C ARG A 257 -3.50 5.37 -7.42
N GLU A 258 -3.08 5.56 -6.18
CA GLU A 258 -1.69 5.41 -5.79
C GLU A 258 -1.22 3.95 -5.97
N ASP A 259 -2.04 2.98 -5.59
CA ASP A 259 -1.74 1.54 -5.77
C ASP A 259 -1.63 1.16 -7.25
N LEU A 260 -2.56 1.61 -8.09
CA LEU A 260 -2.48 1.39 -9.53
C LEU A 260 -1.24 2.06 -10.13
N SER A 261 -0.92 3.29 -9.74
CA SER A 261 0.30 4.00 -10.17
C SER A 261 1.57 3.22 -9.80
N ASN A 262 1.64 2.70 -8.57
CA ASN A 262 2.73 1.85 -8.11
C ASN A 262 2.85 0.57 -8.95
N ASN A 263 1.73 -0.11 -9.19
CA ASN A 263 1.72 -1.37 -9.95
C ASN A 263 2.13 -1.14 -11.41
N LEU A 264 1.73 -0.03 -12.01
CA LEU A 264 2.16 0.34 -13.37
C LEU A 264 3.67 0.60 -13.45
N LEU A 265 4.24 1.28 -12.46
CA LEU A 265 5.69 1.48 -12.38
C LEU A 265 6.44 0.14 -12.27
N LEU A 266 5.90 -0.81 -11.49
CA LEU A 266 6.45 -2.16 -11.40
C LEU A 266 6.40 -2.89 -12.74
N ILE A 267 5.30 -2.77 -13.49
CA ILE A 267 5.20 -3.37 -14.83
C ILE A 267 6.23 -2.76 -15.79
N GLU A 268 6.50 -1.46 -15.72
CA GLU A 268 7.53 -0.81 -16.53
C GLU A 268 8.93 -1.41 -16.29
N THR A 269 9.22 -1.90 -15.08
CA THR A 269 10.50 -2.57 -14.79
C THR A 269 10.70 -3.88 -15.55
N LEU A 270 9.61 -4.47 -16.08
CA LEU A 270 9.71 -5.67 -16.91
C LEU A 270 10.30 -5.35 -18.31
N GLY A 271 10.46 -4.08 -18.69
CA GLY A 271 11.15 -3.66 -19.92
C GLY A 271 10.41 -3.99 -21.22
N GLU A 272 9.11 -4.30 -21.14
CA GLU A 272 8.25 -4.57 -22.29
C GLU A 272 7.14 -3.51 -22.40
N ASP A 273 6.90 -3.05 -23.63
CA ASP A 273 5.81 -2.13 -23.92
C ASP A 273 4.49 -2.89 -24.08
N PHE A 274 3.80 -3.09 -22.97
CA PHE A 274 2.49 -3.73 -22.95
C PHE A 274 1.39 -2.74 -23.37
N LYS A 275 0.65 -3.04 -24.46
CA LYS A 275 -0.41 -2.17 -24.99
C LYS A 275 -1.50 -1.79 -23.96
N PHE A 276 -1.81 -2.67 -23.01
CA PHE A 276 -2.81 -2.41 -21.97
C PHE A 276 -2.35 -1.38 -20.92
N VAL A 277 -1.04 -1.13 -20.78
CA VAL A 277 -0.50 -0.14 -19.82
C VAL A 277 -1.00 1.27 -20.15
N ALA A 278 -1.10 1.62 -21.44
CA ALA A 278 -1.66 2.90 -21.86
C ALA A 278 -3.13 3.05 -21.43
N GLN A 279 -3.93 1.98 -21.57
CA GLN A 279 -5.34 1.97 -21.14
C GLN A 279 -5.47 2.12 -19.63
N TRP A 280 -4.62 1.43 -18.85
CA TRP A 280 -4.63 1.55 -17.39
C TRP A 280 -4.14 2.92 -16.90
N LYS A 281 -3.22 3.56 -17.62
CA LYS A 281 -2.80 4.95 -17.35
C LYS A 281 -3.94 5.95 -17.59
N GLU A 282 -4.78 5.73 -18.60
CA GLU A 282 -5.97 6.56 -18.85
C GLU A 282 -7.01 6.43 -17.72
N LYS A 283 -7.22 5.20 -17.24
CA LYS A 283 -8.13 4.90 -16.12
C LYS A 283 -7.78 5.63 -14.81
N LEU A 284 -6.50 5.92 -14.57
CA LEU A 284 -6.08 6.70 -13.39
C LEU A 284 -6.82 8.04 -13.26
N GLN A 285 -7.17 8.67 -14.38
CA GLN A 285 -7.78 10.01 -14.38
C GLN A 285 -9.31 9.96 -14.32
N ASN A 286 -9.96 9.05 -15.07
CA ASN A 286 -11.39 9.16 -15.38
C ASN A 286 -12.25 7.94 -14.98
N SER A 287 -11.74 6.99 -14.18
CA SER A 287 -12.49 5.79 -13.79
C SER A 287 -13.25 5.92 -12.46
N THR A 288 -14.26 5.07 -12.30
CA THR A 288 -14.98 4.83 -11.03
C THR A 288 -14.11 4.02 -10.05
N LEU A 289 -14.49 4.02 -8.77
CA LEU A 289 -13.76 3.30 -7.72
C LEU A 289 -13.69 1.79 -8.00
N GLU A 290 -14.82 1.17 -8.36
CA GLU A 290 -14.88 -0.27 -8.64
C GLU A 290 -13.95 -0.69 -9.78
N ASP A 291 -13.95 0.09 -10.88
CA ASP A 291 -13.10 -0.17 -12.04
C ASP A 291 -11.61 0.01 -11.72
N LEU A 292 -11.29 1.00 -10.86
CA LEU A 292 -9.92 1.22 -10.39
C LEU A 292 -9.43 0.08 -9.49
N ILE A 293 -10.25 -0.41 -8.57
CA ILE A 293 -9.90 -1.52 -7.68
C ILE A 293 -9.62 -2.78 -8.50
N GLU A 294 -10.50 -3.09 -9.46
CA GLU A 294 -10.31 -4.24 -10.34
C GLU A 294 -9.05 -4.10 -11.19
N THR A 295 -8.80 -2.91 -11.73
CA THR A 295 -7.62 -2.63 -12.55
C THR A 295 -6.33 -2.70 -11.74
N ALA A 296 -6.31 -2.16 -10.51
CA ALA A 296 -5.16 -2.24 -9.60
C ALA A 296 -4.81 -3.70 -9.25
N ALA A 297 -5.82 -4.52 -8.94
CA ALA A 297 -5.64 -5.94 -8.66
C ALA A 297 -5.12 -6.72 -9.88
N LYS A 298 -5.67 -6.44 -11.07
CA LYS A 298 -5.19 -7.03 -12.33
C LYS A 298 -3.73 -6.66 -12.60
N ALA A 299 -3.35 -5.40 -12.38
CA ALA A 299 -1.98 -4.93 -12.59
C ALA A 299 -0.98 -5.62 -11.66
N LEU A 300 -1.29 -5.73 -10.37
CA LEU A 300 -0.44 -6.43 -9.41
C LEU A 300 -0.27 -7.90 -9.79
N LYS A 301 -1.39 -8.60 -10.03
CA LYS A 301 -1.37 -10.02 -10.39
C LYS A 301 -0.58 -10.26 -11.68
N PHE A 302 -0.72 -9.38 -12.67
CA PHE A 302 0.04 -9.46 -13.92
C PHE A 302 1.55 -9.33 -13.66
N TYR A 303 1.97 -8.35 -12.87
CA TYR A 303 3.37 -8.16 -12.51
C TYR A 303 3.93 -9.38 -11.76
N GLU A 304 3.23 -9.87 -10.74
CA GLU A 304 3.65 -11.03 -9.95
C GLU A 304 3.78 -12.29 -10.82
N THR A 305 2.78 -12.58 -11.65
CA THR A 305 2.80 -13.76 -12.53
C THR A 305 3.93 -13.66 -13.55
N THR A 306 4.12 -12.49 -14.17
CA THR A 306 5.13 -12.31 -15.22
C THR A 306 6.54 -12.33 -14.66
N SER A 307 6.78 -11.68 -13.52
CA SER A 307 8.08 -11.70 -12.84
C SER A 307 8.44 -13.10 -12.36
N GLU A 308 7.51 -13.82 -11.73
CA GLU A 308 7.74 -15.21 -11.30
C GLU A 308 8.04 -16.12 -12.48
N ASN A 309 7.26 -16.03 -13.57
CA ASN A 309 7.50 -16.84 -14.78
C ASN A 309 8.92 -16.61 -15.34
N ARG A 310 9.38 -15.36 -15.38
CA ARG A 310 10.76 -15.04 -15.83
C ARG A 310 11.82 -15.61 -14.90
N ILE A 311 11.58 -15.56 -13.58
CA ILE A 311 12.49 -16.14 -12.60
C ILE A 311 12.54 -17.66 -12.76
N VAL A 312 11.39 -18.32 -12.89
CA VAL A 312 11.29 -19.78 -13.10
C VAL A 312 11.96 -20.20 -14.41
N GLU A 313 11.73 -19.48 -15.50
CA GLU A 313 12.36 -19.76 -16.79
C GLU A 313 13.89 -19.60 -16.71
N ALA A 314 14.39 -18.54 -16.07
CA ALA A 314 15.81 -18.32 -15.87
C ALA A 314 16.45 -19.43 -15.02
N ARG A 315 15.79 -19.83 -13.92
CA ARG A 315 16.24 -20.95 -13.08
C ARG A 315 16.26 -22.25 -13.87
N GLY A 316 15.19 -22.55 -14.62
CA GLY A 316 15.09 -23.75 -15.45
C GLY A 316 16.22 -23.85 -16.48
N LYS A 317 16.54 -22.75 -17.17
CA LYS A 317 17.68 -22.69 -18.11
C LYS A 317 19.02 -22.92 -17.42
N ALA A 318 19.25 -22.30 -16.26
CA ALA A 318 20.47 -22.48 -15.48
C ALA A 318 20.66 -23.94 -15.04
N ILE A 319 19.61 -24.58 -14.54
CA ILE A 319 19.68 -25.98 -14.08
C ILE A 319 19.93 -26.93 -15.24
N LYS A 320 19.23 -26.73 -16.37
CA LYS A 320 19.44 -27.53 -17.58
C LYS A 320 20.91 -27.45 -18.03
N SER A 321 21.45 -26.25 -18.14
CA SER A 321 22.86 -26.01 -18.51
C SER A 321 23.84 -26.74 -17.58
N ALA A 322 23.61 -26.70 -16.25
CA ALA A 322 24.47 -27.42 -15.30
C ALA A 322 24.43 -28.93 -15.48
N LEU A 323 23.22 -29.49 -15.59
CA LEU A 323 23.05 -30.93 -15.66
C LEU A 323 23.63 -31.48 -16.97
N GLU A 324 23.46 -30.77 -18.08
CA GLU A 324 24.10 -31.09 -19.36
C GLU A 324 25.63 -31.07 -19.25
N LYS A 325 26.22 -30.04 -18.62
CA LYS A 325 27.67 -29.95 -18.41
C LYS A 325 28.22 -31.04 -17.49
N ALA A 326 27.44 -31.48 -16.50
CA ALA A 326 27.79 -32.61 -15.63
C ALA A 326 27.60 -33.99 -16.31
N GLY A 327 27.14 -34.01 -17.56
CA GLY A 327 27.00 -35.22 -18.38
C GLY A 327 25.64 -35.90 -18.28
N TYR A 328 24.61 -35.23 -17.76
CA TYR A 328 23.23 -35.73 -17.72
C TYR A 328 22.45 -35.22 -18.94
N THR A 329 21.70 -36.09 -19.59
CA THR A 329 20.87 -35.72 -20.75
C THR A 329 19.45 -35.39 -20.33
N ILE A 330 18.99 -34.18 -20.65
CA ILE A 330 17.63 -33.70 -20.39
C ILE A 330 17.02 -33.25 -21.71
N ASN A 331 15.86 -33.80 -22.06
CA ASN A 331 15.11 -33.35 -23.22
C ASN A 331 14.01 -32.36 -22.82
N ASP A 332 13.49 -31.59 -23.77
CA ASP A 332 12.54 -30.51 -23.48
C ASP A 332 11.21 -31.04 -22.90
N SER A 333 10.80 -32.27 -23.27
CA SER A 333 9.66 -32.95 -22.65
C SER A 333 9.86 -33.23 -21.16
N MET A 334 11.09 -33.54 -20.72
CA MET A 334 11.43 -33.74 -19.31
C MET A 334 11.42 -32.42 -18.53
N GLN A 335 11.76 -31.30 -19.18
CA GLN A 335 11.77 -29.99 -18.55
C GLN A 335 10.34 -29.52 -18.22
N THR A 336 9.41 -29.63 -19.17
CA THR A 336 8.00 -29.27 -18.96
C THR A 336 7.38 -30.16 -17.87
N ALA A 337 7.63 -31.46 -17.95
CA ALA A 337 7.06 -32.42 -17.01
C ALA A 337 7.68 -32.30 -15.59
N TRP A 338 8.91 -31.81 -15.48
CA TRP A 338 9.53 -31.50 -14.20
C TRP A 338 8.89 -30.29 -13.51
N VAL A 339 8.59 -29.22 -14.24
CA VAL A 339 7.91 -28.04 -13.70
C VAL A 339 6.50 -28.41 -13.21
N GLU A 340 5.80 -29.29 -13.92
CA GLU A 340 4.44 -29.74 -13.58
C GLU A 340 4.40 -30.71 -12.40
N ASN A 341 5.29 -31.70 -12.36
CA ASN A 341 5.27 -32.78 -11.36
C ASN A 341 6.23 -32.57 -10.19
N GLY A 342 7.06 -31.53 -10.23
CA GLY A 342 8.04 -31.19 -9.19
C GLY A 342 9.13 -32.24 -8.99
N ARG A 343 9.27 -33.18 -9.93
CA ARG A 343 10.21 -34.31 -9.84
C ARG A 343 10.76 -34.68 -11.21
N LEU A 344 12.06 -34.90 -11.28
CA LEU A 344 12.77 -35.35 -12.45
C LEU A 344 13.79 -36.41 -12.06
N VAL A 345 13.90 -37.50 -12.82
CA VAL A 345 14.93 -38.52 -12.64
C VAL A 345 15.76 -38.60 -13.91
N VAL A 346 17.07 -38.38 -13.79
CA VAL A 346 18.02 -38.35 -14.91
C VAL A 346 19.12 -39.39 -14.75
N LYS A 347 19.62 -39.91 -15.88
CA LYS A 347 20.76 -40.83 -15.96
C LYS A 347 21.95 -40.14 -16.62
N LYS A 348 23.15 -40.46 -16.16
CA LYS A 348 24.42 -40.03 -16.79
C LYS A 348 24.73 -40.84 -18.05
N ALA A 349 24.39 -42.13 -18.04
CA ALA A 349 24.58 -43.04 -19.17
C ALA A 349 23.41 -44.03 -19.28
N THR A 350 23.11 -44.47 -20.51
CA THR A 350 21.99 -45.37 -20.83
C THR A 350 22.01 -46.69 -20.03
N HIS A 351 23.18 -47.13 -19.57
CA HIS A 351 23.39 -48.40 -18.85
C HIS A 351 23.77 -48.26 -17.37
N SER A 352 23.67 -47.05 -16.79
CA SER A 352 24.01 -46.81 -15.38
C SER A 352 23.05 -47.53 -14.43
N LEU A 353 23.60 -48.13 -13.36
CA LEU A 353 22.86 -48.68 -12.21
C LEU A 353 22.22 -47.58 -11.35
N TYR A 354 22.67 -46.34 -11.54
CA TYR A 354 22.32 -45.19 -10.74
C TYR A 354 21.81 -44.04 -11.60
N GLY A 355 20.95 -43.22 -11.01
CA GLY A 355 20.49 -41.96 -11.55
C GLY A 355 20.44 -40.90 -10.45
N ILE A 356 20.02 -39.70 -10.82
CA ILE A 356 19.75 -38.63 -9.85
C ILE A 356 18.29 -38.31 -9.92
N GLU A 357 17.66 -38.27 -8.75
CA GLU A 357 16.35 -37.69 -8.57
C GLU A 357 16.50 -36.25 -8.09
N ILE A 358 15.88 -35.35 -8.83
CA ILE A 358 15.79 -33.93 -8.58
C ILE A 358 14.34 -33.62 -8.24
N MET A 359 14.10 -33.08 -7.07
CA MET A 359 12.79 -32.65 -6.60
C MET A 359 12.80 -31.14 -6.38
N SER A 360 11.74 -30.47 -6.81
CA SER A 360 11.61 -29.01 -6.67
C SER A 360 10.13 -28.62 -6.57
N PRO A 361 9.81 -27.51 -5.89
CA PRO A 361 8.50 -26.89 -6.06
C PRO A 361 8.34 -26.38 -7.49
N THR A 362 7.12 -26.08 -7.90
CA THR A 362 6.78 -25.58 -9.24
C THR A 362 7.57 -24.32 -9.63
N ASN A 363 7.95 -23.50 -8.64
CA ASN A 363 8.76 -22.29 -8.88
C ASN A 363 10.28 -22.49 -8.86
N LEU A 364 10.76 -23.74 -8.74
CA LEU A 364 12.17 -24.11 -8.74
C LEU A 364 13.02 -23.36 -7.70
N SER A 365 12.39 -22.80 -6.65
CA SER A 365 13.07 -21.97 -5.65
C SER A 365 14.04 -22.74 -4.77
N ARG A 366 13.79 -24.04 -4.58
CA ARG A 366 14.66 -24.98 -3.87
C ARG A 366 14.68 -26.31 -4.60
N ILE A 367 15.85 -26.92 -4.66
CA ILE A 367 16.07 -28.18 -5.35
C ILE A 367 16.66 -29.16 -4.36
N GLN A 368 15.97 -30.27 -4.17
CA GLN A 368 16.52 -31.42 -3.48
C GLN A 368 17.05 -32.40 -4.51
N ALA A 369 18.33 -32.72 -4.45
CA ALA A 369 18.92 -33.72 -5.32
C ALA A 369 19.47 -34.89 -4.50
N ARG A 370 19.19 -36.11 -4.94
CA ARG A 370 19.74 -37.34 -4.36
C ARG A 370 20.07 -38.36 -5.43
N VAL A 371 21.04 -39.22 -5.13
CA VAL A 371 21.29 -40.42 -5.92
C VAL A 371 20.13 -41.40 -5.69
N VAL A 372 19.72 -42.05 -6.77
CA VAL A 372 18.71 -43.10 -6.78
C VAL A 372 19.23 -44.28 -7.58
N ALA A 373 18.73 -45.46 -7.28
CA ALA A 373 19.17 -46.69 -7.90
C ALA A 373 18.08 -47.34 -8.75
N ASP A 374 18.51 -48.13 -9.74
CA ASP A 374 17.60 -48.91 -10.58
C ASP A 374 16.92 -50.02 -9.76
N GLU A 375 15.61 -49.93 -9.60
CA GLU A 375 14.82 -50.96 -8.92
C GLU A 375 14.88 -52.32 -9.63
N ASN A 376 15.19 -52.34 -10.93
CA ASN A 376 15.25 -53.58 -11.72
C ASN A 376 16.60 -54.29 -11.60
N ARG A 377 17.60 -53.68 -10.96
CA ARG A 377 18.99 -54.18 -10.90
C ARG A 377 19.54 -54.20 -9.47
N THR A 378 18.69 -54.38 -8.47
CA THR A 378 19.06 -54.43 -7.04
C THR A 378 20.12 -55.50 -6.73
N ASN A 379 20.12 -56.62 -7.47
CA ASN A 379 21.08 -57.72 -7.28
C ASN A 379 22.52 -57.39 -7.75
N GLU A 380 22.70 -56.30 -8.50
CA GLU A 380 24.01 -55.85 -9.00
C GLU A 380 24.64 -54.76 -8.11
N ARG A 381 23.97 -54.41 -7.00
CA ARG A 381 24.36 -53.32 -6.09
C ARG A 381 24.90 -53.83 -4.76
N SER A 382 25.67 -52.97 -4.09
CA SER A 382 26.11 -53.20 -2.71
C SER A 382 26.17 -51.87 -1.94
N PRO A 383 26.05 -51.86 -0.60
CA PRO A 383 26.13 -50.63 0.19
C PRO A 383 27.43 -49.83 -0.03
N SER A 384 28.55 -50.51 -0.33
CA SER A 384 29.81 -49.85 -0.68
C SER A 384 29.78 -49.18 -2.05
N LEU A 385 29.12 -49.78 -3.04
CA LEU A 385 28.93 -49.18 -4.37
C LEU A 385 27.98 -47.98 -4.31
N ASP A 386 26.90 -48.11 -3.53
CA ASP A 386 25.94 -47.03 -3.29
C ASP A 386 26.61 -45.81 -2.64
N LYS A 387 27.43 -46.04 -1.61
CA LYS A 387 28.23 -44.98 -0.97
C LYS A 387 29.20 -44.32 -1.95
N ASN A 388 29.92 -45.12 -2.74
CA ASN A 388 30.86 -44.62 -3.73
C ASN A 388 30.17 -43.75 -4.80
N GLU A 389 28.96 -44.12 -5.23
CA GLU A 389 28.19 -43.29 -6.16
C GLU A 389 27.72 -41.97 -5.54
N GLU A 390 27.33 -41.98 -4.25
CA GLU A 390 27.04 -40.73 -3.54
C GLU A 390 28.28 -39.82 -3.38
N GLU A 391 29.47 -40.41 -3.19
CA GLU A 391 30.74 -39.67 -3.18
C GLU A 391 31.02 -39.03 -4.56
N ILE A 392 30.84 -39.78 -5.66
CA ILE A 392 30.95 -39.24 -7.04
C ILE A 392 29.94 -38.10 -7.27
N TRP A 393 28.72 -38.25 -6.75
CA TRP A 393 27.72 -37.19 -6.83
C TRP A 393 28.11 -35.94 -6.03
N CYS A 394 28.80 -36.10 -4.90
CA CYS A 394 29.33 -34.96 -4.16
C CYS A 394 30.27 -34.12 -5.02
N ASP A 395 31.20 -34.79 -5.69
CA ASP A 395 32.21 -34.16 -6.54
C ASP A 395 31.55 -33.48 -7.74
N ASN A 396 30.60 -34.16 -8.40
CA ASN A 396 29.81 -33.56 -9.48
C ASN A 396 29.04 -32.30 -9.01
N ILE A 397 28.49 -32.28 -7.79
CA ILE A 397 27.85 -31.08 -7.25
C ILE A 397 28.85 -29.95 -7.06
N ASP A 398 30.06 -30.24 -6.58
CA ASP A 398 31.08 -29.21 -6.36
C ASP A 398 31.62 -28.66 -7.70
N GLU A 399 31.68 -29.48 -8.75
CA GLU A 399 31.88 -29.04 -10.13
C GLU A 399 30.72 -28.16 -10.62
N ILE A 400 29.46 -28.58 -10.41
CA ILE A 400 28.27 -27.80 -10.78
C ILE A 400 28.26 -26.44 -10.06
N LYS A 401 28.63 -26.39 -8.78
CA LYS A 401 28.79 -25.12 -8.05
C LYS A 401 29.82 -24.21 -8.69
N THR A 402 30.96 -24.76 -9.08
CA THR A 402 32.03 -23.99 -9.73
C THR A 402 31.56 -23.45 -11.08
N LEU A 403 30.84 -24.26 -11.86
CA LEU A 403 30.24 -23.84 -13.12
C LEU A 403 29.20 -22.74 -12.93
N PHE A 404 28.37 -22.83 -11.90
CA PHE A 404 27.38 -21.81 -11.57
C PHE A 404 28.03 -20.51 -11.12
N ALA A 405 29.06 -20.57 -10.29
CA ALA A 405 29.82 -19.38 -9.92
C ALA A 405 30.39 -18.66 -11.15
N ASN A 406 30.89 -19.40 -12.15
CA ASN A 406 31.39 -18.85 -13.42
C ASN A 406 30.28 -18.19 -14.28
N GLU A 407 29.03 -18.62 -14.13
CA GLU A 407 27.85 -18.03 -14.79
C GLU A 407 27.16 -16.95 -13.93
N ASN A 408 27.80 -16.48 -12.85
CA ASN A 408 27.23 -15.55 -11.88
C ASN A 408 25.92 -16.07 -11.24
N LEU A 409 25.78 -17.37 -11.10
CA LEU A 409 24.70 -18.04 -10.38
C LEU A 409 25.16 -18.31 -8.93
N GLU A 410 24.27 -18.07 -7.97
CA GLU A 410 24.56 -18.34 -6.56
C GLU A 410 23.82 -19.63 -6.11
N ILE A 411 24.58 -20.56 -5.52
CA ILE A 411 24.05 -21.78 -4.88
C ILE A 411 24.15 -21.62 -3.38
N ILE A 412 22.99 -21.62 -2.72
CA ILE A 412 22.90 -21.66 -1.26
C ILE A 412 22.49 -23.07 -0.85
N ILE A 413 23.28 -23.72 -0.01
CA ILE A 413 22.99 -25.06 0.49
C ILE A 413 22.21 -24.93 1.80
N ASP A 414 20.95 -25.35 1.80
CA ASP A 414 20.07 -25.30 2.97
C ASP A 414 20.28 -26.49 3.91
N LYS A 415 20.56 -27.67 3.35
CA LYS A 415 20.74 -28.93 4.10
C LYS A 415 21.69 -29.88 3.39
N MET A 416 22.52 -30.58 4.16
CA MET A 416 23.43 -31.67 3.75
C MET A 416 23.28 -32.85 4.72
N GLU A 417 23.39 -34.07 4.20
CA GLU A 417 23.58 -35.31 4.97
C GLU A 417 24.91 -35.97 4.56
N GLU A 418 25.48 -36.92 5.31
CA GLU A 418 26.72 -37.62 4.90
C GLU A 418 26.49 -38.73 3.86
N PRO A 419 27.46 -39.06 2.98
CA PRO A 419 27.32 -40.16 2.03
C PRO A 419 27.19 -41.51 2.77
N GLY A 420 26.24 -42.34 2.36
CA GLY A 420 25.90 -43.62 2.98
C GLY A 420 25.08 -43.50 4.26
N ALA A 421 24.72 -42.29 4.72
CA ALA A 421 23.90 -42.10 5.92
C ALA A 421 22.45 -42.59 5.75
N ILE A 422 21.94 -42.55 4.51
CA ILE A 422 20.58 -42.96 4.15
C ILE A 422 20.68 -43.96 2.99
N PRO A 423 20.01 -45.13 3.07
CA PRO A 423 19.94 -46.06 1.95
C PRO A 423 19.35 -45.40 0.69
N LEU A 424 19.93 -45.70 -0.48
CA LEU A 424 19.46 -45.15 -1.75
C LEU A 424 18.02 -45.58 -2.04
N LYS A 425 17.23 -44.63 -2.53
CA LYS A 425 15.87 -44.92 -3.00
C LYS A 425 15.93 -45.66 -4.34
N GLU A 426 15.12 -46.70 -4.46
CA GLU A 426 14.96 -47.47 -5.69
C GLU A 426 13.81 -46.86 -6.51
N VAL A 427 14.06 -46.69 -7.81
CA VAL A 427 13.08 -46.12 -8.76
C VAL A 427 13.18 -46.83 -10.12
N PRO A 428 12.09 -46.88 -10.91
CA PRO A 428 12.14 -47.36 -12.29
C PRO A 428 13.00 -46.40 -13.10
N LEU A 429 14.14 -46.91 -13.54
CA LEU A 429 15.14 -46.15 -14.26
C LEU A 429 15.04 -46.39 -15.79
N ASN A 430 13.89 -46.82 -16.28
CA ASN A 430 13.61 -47.04 -17.70
C ASN A 430 13.90 -45.78 -18.52
N SER A 431 14.52 -45.95 -19.69
CA SER A 431 15.08 -44.91 -20.56
C SER A 431 14.12 -43.73 -20.78
N GLY A 432 14.30 -42.67 -20.00
CA GLY A 432 13.60 -41.40 -20.12
C GLY A 432 12.18 -41.40 -19.57
N TYR A 433 12.01 -40.72 -18.43
CA TYR A 433 10.73 -40.27 -17.85
C TYR A 433 9.60 -41.33 -17.75
N ALA A 434 9.52 -42.01 -16.60
CA ALA A 434 8.30 -42.71 -16.19
C ALA A 434 7.41 -41.75 -15.38
N ALA A 435 6.31 -41.27 -15.97
CA ALA A 435 5.28 -40.57 -15.23
C ALA A 435 4.67 -41.52 -14.18
N LEU A 436 4.93 -41.26 -12.90
CA LEU A 436 4.25 -41.96 -11.82
C LEU A 436 2.84 -41.39 -11.68
N ASN A 437 1.85 -42.11 -12.22
CA ASN A 437 0.44 -41.88 -11.90
C ASN A 437 0.24 -42.10 -10.39
N ILE A 438 0.14 -41.02 -9.63
CA ILE A 438 -0.26 -41.07 -8.23
C ILE A 438 -1.77 -41.37 -8.21
N ASN A 439 -2.11 -42.65 -8.13
CA ASN A 439 -3.48 -43.08 -7.81
C ASN A 439 -3.76 -42.72 -6.36
N ILE A 440 -4.41 -41.58 -6.14
CA ILE A 440 -5.00 -41.25 -4.84
C ILE A 440 -6.24 -42.14 -4.69
N GLU A 441 -6.08 -43.27 -4.01
CA GLU A 441 -7.22 -44.04 -3.50
C GLU A 441 -8.04 -43.14 -2.57
N LYS A 442 -9.14 -42.61 -3.10
CA LYS A 442 -10.22 -42.07 -2.27
C LYS A 442 -10.80 -43.23 -1.46
N LYS A 443 -10.31 -43.40 -0.23
CA LYS A 443 -11.02 -44.13 0.83
C LYS A 443 -12.42 -43.53 0.95
N ARG A 444 -13.41 -44.22 0.38
CA ARG A 444 -14.83 -44.03 0.70
C ARG A 444 -15.00 -44.34 2.18
N ARG A 445 -15.29 -43.31 2.99
CA ARG A 445 -15.86 -43.51 4.31
C ARG A 445 -17.32 -43.94 4.11
N SER A 446 -17.62 -45.15 4.56
CA SER A 446 -18.96 -45.61 4.95
C SER A 446 -19.47 -44.83 6.13
#